data_AF-A0A1V3BYG3-F1
#
_entry.id   AF-A0A1V3BYG3-F1
#
_cell.length_a   1.000
_cell.length_b   1.000
_cell.length_c   1.000
_cell.angle_alpha   90.00
_cell.angle_beta   90.00
_cell.angle_gamma   90.00
#
_symmetry.space_group_name_H-M   'P 1'
#
loop_
_entity.id
_entity.type
_entity.pdbx_description
1 polymer ?
#
loop_
_entity_poly.entity_id
_entity_poly.type
_entity_poly.pdbx_seq_one_letter_code
_entity_poly.pdbx_strand_id
1 'polypeptide(L)'
;MGVGYLGQMVLIGDDDLILLERIHAVLFPSHPFELQYAIDDAPLGTAQDIVERKWRNRRLDVEAMWCHIHYEGDVFVTTDDNFFKETKKPQLLALGARSILTPLQAEKHVEQRRA
;
A
#
# COMPACT_ATOMS: atom_id res chain seq x y z
N MET A 1 -11.17 3.57 -14.19
CA MET A 1 -11.18 2.10 -13.94
C MET A 1 -11.59 1.86 -12.49
N GLY A 2 -12.24 0.74 -12.15
CA GLY A 2 -12.76 0.49 -10.79
C GLY A 2 -11.76 -0.24 -9.91
N VAL A 3 -11.73 0.09 -8.63
CA VAL A 3 -10.99 -0.67 -7.61
C VAL A 3 -11.98 -1.48 -6.79
N GLY A 4 -11.65 -2.77 -6.58
CA GLY A 4 -12.51 -3.72 -5.89
C GLY A 4 -12.04 -4.03 -4.47
N TYR A 5 -12.93 -3.89 -3.49
CA TYR A 5 -12.75 -4.37 -2.11
C TYR A 5 -13.93 -5.28 -1.74
N LEU A 6 -13.68 -6.52 -1.30
CA LEU A 6 -14.70 -7.52 -0.89
C LEU A 6 -15.86 -7.73 -1.89
N GLY A 7 -15.59 -7.66 -3.20
CA GLY A 7 -16.62 -7.82 -4.23
C GLY A 7 -17.46 -6.56 -4.51
N GLN A 8 -17.13 -5.42 -3.88
CA GLN A 8 -17.67 -4.12 -4.22
C GLN A 8 -16.68 -3.33 -5.06
N MET A 9 -17.13 -2.81 -6.20
CA MET A 9 -16.35 -1.96 -7.09
C MET A 9 -16.71 -0.50 -6.82
N VAL A 10 -15.73 0.30 -6.41
CA VAL A 10 -15.89 1.75 -6.30
C VAL A 10 -15.26 2.38 -7.54
N LEU A 11 -16.00 3.27 -8.19
CA LEU A 11 -15.46 4.12 -9.24
C LEU A 11 -14.48 5.09 -8.57
N ILE A 12 -13.20 4.94 -8.86
CA ILE A 12 -12.17 5.88 -8.43
C ILE A 12 -11.83 6.82 -9.59
N GLY A 13 -11.43 8.05 -9.26
CA GLY A 13 -10.91 8.98 -10.25
C GLY A 13 -9.61 8.46 -10.86
N ASP A 14 -9.25 8.96 -12.05
CA ASP A 14 -8.00 8.56 -12.71
C ASP A 14 -6.76 8.90 -11.85
N ASP A 15 -6.80 10.02 -11.13
CA ASP A 15 -5.72 10.44 -10.22
C ASP A 15 -5.51 9.45 -9.06
N ASP A 16 -6.58 8.87 -8.52
CA ASP A 16 -6.50 7.89 -7.44
C ASP A 16 -5.89 6.57 -7.94
N LEU A 17 -6.23 6.17 -9.16
CA LEU A 17 -5.67 4.97 -9.77
C LEU A 17 -4.18 5.14 -10.01
N ILE A 18 -3.78 6.29 -10.56
CA ILE A 18 -2.36 6.63 -10.77
C ILE A 18 -1.61 6.60 -9.44
N LEU A 19 -2.18 7.14 -8.36
CA LEU A 19 -1.54 7.11 -7.06
C LEU A 19 -1.40 5.67 -6.52
N LEU A 20 -2.44 4.85 -6.64
CA LEU A 20 -2.39 3.44 -6.26
C LEU A 20 -1.32 2.66 -7.01
N GLU A 21 -1.21 2.85 -8.34
CA GLU A 21 -0.17 2.21 -9.15
C GLU A 21 1.24 2.66 -8.72
N ARG A 22 1.43 3.96 -8.44
CA ARG A 22 2.72 4.48 -7.97
C ARG A 22 3.10 3.92 -6.60
N ILE A 23 2.15 3.85 -5.66
CA ILE A 23 2.39 3.22 -4.35
C ILE A 23 2.73 1.74 -4.52
N HIS A 24 2.00 1.02 -5.38
CA HIS A 24 2.28 -0.39 -5.67
C HIS A 24 3.67 -0.60 -6.26
N ALA A 25 4.09 0.24 -7.21
CA ALA A 25 5.42 0.17 -7.80
C ALA A 25 6.54 0.34 -6.75
N VAL A 26 6.31 1.13 -5.70
CA VAL A 26 7.24 1.29 -4.58
C VAL A 26 7.21 0.08 -3.64
N LEU A 27 6.01 -0.35 -3.21
CA LEU A 27 5.87 -1.42 -2.23
C LEU A 27 6.16 -2.81 -2.80
N PHE A 28 5.87 -3.05 -4.08
CA PHE A 28 5.94 -4.36 -4.72
C PHE A 28 6.46 -4.27 -6.17
N PRO A 29 7.67 -3.72 -6.41
CA PRO A 29 8.19 -3.44 -7.76
C PRO A 29 8.30 -4.67 -8.67
N SER A 30 8.40 -5.87 -8.09
CA SER A 30 8.55 -7.13 -8.84
C SER A 30 7.25 -7.95 -8.91
N HIS A 31 6.10 -7.36 -8.55
CA HIS A 31 4.82 -8.05 -8.59
C HIS A 31 3.81 -7.26 -9.42
N PRO A 32 2.94 -7.93 -10.19
CA PRO A 32 1.93 -7.24 -10.97
C PRO A 32 0.91 -6.49 -10.10
N PHE A 33 0.44 -5.35 -10.61
CA PHE A 33 -0.63 -4.57 -10.01
C PHE A 33 -1.99 -5.24 -10.20
N GLU A 34 -2.27 -5.72 -11.41
CA GLU A 34 -3.52 -6.40 -11.76
C GLU A 34 -3.50 -7.87 -11.35
N LEU A 35 -4.65 -8.37 -10.87
CA LEU A 35 -4.78 -9.77 -10.45
C LEU A 35 -4.55 -10.75 -11.60
N GLN A 36 -5.07 -10.44 -12.79
CA GLN A 36 -4.93 -11.32 -13.96
C GLN A 36 -3.45 -11.57 -14.28
N TYR A 37 -2.63 -10.51 -14.30
CA TYR A 37 -1.19 -10.65 -14.52
C TYR A 37 -0.49 -11.42 -13.40
N ALA A 38 -0.96 -11.30 -12.15
CA ALA A 38 -0.42 -12.11 -11.06
C ALA A 38 -0.74 -13.61 -11.21
N ILE A 39 -1.89 -13.94 -11.81
CA ILE A 39 -2.28 -15.33 -12.16
C ILE A 39 -1.42 -15.83 -13.31
N ASP A 40 -1.23 -15.02 -14.34
CA ASP A 40 -0.45 -15.38 -15.54
C ASP A 40 1.05 -15.57 -15.22
N ASP A 41 1.61 -14.76 -14.31
CA ASP A 41 3.02 -14.87 -13.85
C ASP A 41 3.26 -16.01 -12.85
N ALA A 42 2.21 -16.67 -12.37
CA ALA A 42 2.34 -17.69 -11.35
C ALA A 42 3.04 -18.96 -11.89
N PRO A 43 3.94 -19.60 -11.10
CA PRO A 43 4.54 -20.87 -11.51
C PRO A 43 3.48 -21.93 -11.80
N LEU A 44 3.70 -22.73 -12.86
CA LEU A 44 2.80 -23.81 -13.25
C LEU A 44 2.50 -24.74 -12.05
N GLY A 45 1.21 -25.01 -11.82
CA GLY A 45 0.75 -25.83 -10.69
C GLY A 45 0.53 -25.07 -9.38
N THR A 46 0.78 -23.75 -9.34
CA THR A 46 0.36 -22.92 -8.19
C THR A 46 -1.17 -22.83 -8.18
N ALA A 47 -1.79 -23.19 -7.04
CA ALA A 47 -3.22 -23.05 -6.88
C ALA A 47 -3.63 -21.56 -6.91
N GLN A 48 -4.71 -21.25 -7.64
CA GLN A 48 -5.15 -19.87 -7.88
C GLN A 48 -5.48 -19.12 -6.58
N ASP A 49 -6.07 -19.79 -5.59
CA ASP A 49 -6.39 -19.22 -4.28
C ASP A 49 -5.15 -18.70 -3.54
N ILE A 50 -4.00 -19.36 -3.73
CA ILE A 50 -2.72 -18.94 -3.16
C ILE A 50 -2.24 -17.64 -3.84
N VAL A 51 -2.37 -17.55 -5.15
CA VAL A 51 -2.00 -16.37 -5.94
C VAL A 51 -2.88 -15.19 -5.53
N GLU A 52 -4.19 -15.37 -5.55
CA GLU A 52 -5.17 -14.35 -5.18
C GLU A 52 -4.97 -13.84 -3.76
N ARG A 53 -4.70 -14.74 -2.80
CA ARG A 53 -4.43 -14.35 -1.40
C ARG A 53 -3.20 -13.47 -1.31
N LYS A 54 -2.11 -13.82 -2.00
CA LYS A 54 -0.88 -13.02 -2.00
C LYS A 54 -1.10 -11.67 -2.68
N TRP A 55 -1.81 -11.64 -3.80
CA TRP A 55 -2.16 -10.41 -4.51
C TRP A 55 -3.03 -9.50 -3.62
N ARG A 56 -4.08 -10.04 -2.98
CA ARG A 56 -4.95 -9.28 -2.07
C ARG A 56 -4.18 -8.65 -0.91
N ASN A 57 -3.28 -9.38 -0.27
CA ASN A 57 -2.48 -8.80 0.83
C ASN A 57 -1.68 -7.57 0.36
N ARG A 58 -1.02 -7.67 -0.80
CA ARG A 58 -0.29 -6.54 -1.39
C ARG A 58 -1.22 -5.38 -1.74
N ARG A 59 -2.38 -5.69 -2.32
CA ARG A 59 -3.40 -4.70 -2.68
C ARG A 59 -3.88 -3.92 -1.44
N LEU A 60 -4.11 -4.60 -0.32
CA LEU A 60 -4.51 -3.97 0.94
C LEU A 60 -3.43 -3.04 1.51
N ASP A 61 -2.15 -3.43 1.44
CA ASP A 61 -1.05 -2.57 1.88
C ASP A 61 -0.97 -1.27 1.05
N VAL A 62 -1.19 -1.40 -0.27
CA VAL A 62 -1.24 -0.26 -1.20
C VAL A 62 -2.44 0.64 -0.89
N GLU A 63 -3.62 0.07 -0.68
CA GLU A 63 -4.84 0.83 -0.35
C GLU A 63 -4.74 1.52 1.01
N ALA A 64 -4.15 0.89 2.01
CA ALA A 64 -3.93 1.51 3.32
C ALA A 64 -3.08 2.79 3.20
N MET A 65 -2.01 2.73 2.42
CA MET A 65 -1.16 3.90 2.17
C MET A 65 -1.86 4.95 1.29
N TRP A 66 -2.62 4.52 0.27
CA TRP A 66 -3.42 5.44 -0.53
C TRP A 66 -4.43 6.19 0.32
N CYS A 67 -5.19 5.50 1.17
CA CYS A 67 -6.14 6.12 2.10
C CYS A 67 -5.43 7.17 2.97
N HIS A 68 -4.27 6.83 3.52
CA HIS A 68 -3.48 7.75 4.32
C HIS A 68 -3.08 9.02 3.55
N ILE A 69 -2.60 8.88 2.32
CA ILE A 69 -2.19 10.00 1.48
C ILE A 69 -3.39 10.83 1.02
N HIS A 70 -4.44 10.16 0.51
CA HIS A 70 -5.64 10.79 -0.04
C HIS A 70 -6.40 11.61 1.01
N TYR A 71 -6.50 11.12 2.24
CA TYR A 71 -7.12 11.84 3.36
C TYR A 71 -6.12 12.72 4.14
N GLU A 72 -4.95 12.98 3.57
CA GLU A 72 -3.95 13.89 4.14
C GLU A 72 -3.52 13.56 5.58
N GLY A 73 -3.39 12.28 5.89
CA GLY A 73 -2.97 11.81 7.21
C GLY A 73 -1.58 12.32 7.60
N ASP A 74 -1.43 12.75 8.85
CA ASP A 74 -0.16 13.28 9.37
C ASP A 74 0.88 12.19 9.63
N VAL A 75 0.45 11.05 10.19
CA VAL A 75 1.32 9.96 10.61
C VAL A 75 0.69 8.61 10.23
N PHE A 76 1.33 7.90 9.31
CA PHE A 76 1.00 6.50 9.02
C PHE A 76 1.66 5.60 10.05
N VAL A 77 0.87 4.92 10.87
CA VAL A 77 1.37 4.04 11.93
C VAL A 77 1.26 2.59 11.49
N THR A 78 2.37 1.87 11.46
CA THR A 78 2.40 0.44 11.10
C THR A 78 3.56 -0.28 11.76
N THR A 79 3.44 -1.60 11.95
CA THR A 79 4.52 -2.50 12.36
C THR A 79 5.14 -3.24 11.18
N ASP A 80 4.65 -3.04 9.95
CA ASP A 80 5.16 -3.73 8.79
C ASP A 80 6.47 -3.09 8.28
N ASP A 81 7.56 -3.86 8.40
CA ASP A 81 8.90 -3.51 7.95
C ASP A 81 8.98 -3.11 6.48
N ASN A 82 8.05 -3.59 5.63
CA ASN A 82 8.04 -3.24 4.21
C ASN A 82 7.95 -1.73 3.97
N PHE A 83 7.26 -0.99 4.85
CA PHE A 83 7.14 0.47 4.79
C PHE A 83 8.35 1.22 5.34
N PHE A 84 9.24 0.54 6.07
CA PHE A 84 10.43 1.12 6.69
C PHE A 84 11.72 0.85 5.91
N LYS A 85 11.69 -0.02 4.89
CA LYS A 85 12.85 -0.31 4.04
C LYS A 85 13.45 0.99 3.48
N GLU A 86 14.77 1.11 3.56
CA GLU A 86 15.52 2.29 3.08
C GLU A 86 15.23 2.61 1.61
N THR A 87 14.98 1.58 0.80
CA THR A 87 14.64 1.73 -0.61
C THR A 87 13.21 2.19 -0.85
N LYS A 88 12.30 2.10 0.12
CA LYS A 88 10.86 2.33 -0.06
C LYS A 88 10.34 3.54 0.72
N LYS A 89 10.71 3.67 1.99
CA LYS A 89 10.24 4.74 2.87
C LYS A 89 10.42 6.13 2.25
N PRO A 90 11.59 6.52 1.69
CA PRO A 90 11.76 7.83 1.09
C PRO A 90 10.84 8.07 -0.12
N GLN A 91 10.59 7.04 -0.93
CA GLN A 91 9.70 7.14 -2.09
C GLN A 91 8.25 7.33 -1.67
N LEU A 92 7.80 6.63 -0.61
CA LEU A 92 6.46 6.82 -0.04
C LEU A 92 6.29 8.23 0.55
N LEU A 93 7.31 8.77 1.22
CA LEU A 93 7.30 10.14 1.70
C LEU A 93 7.18 11.15 0.54
N ALA A 94 7.90 10.92 -0.56
CA ALA A 94 7.81 11.74 -1.77
C ALA A 94 6.45 11.64 -2.48
N LEU A 95 5.72 10.54 -2.30
CA LEU A 95 4.35 10.37 -2.79
C LEU A 95 3.29 11.04 -1.90
N GLY A 96 3.67 11.57 -0.73
CA GLY A 96 2.77 12.32 0.15
C GLY A 96 2.51 11.67 1.51
N ALA A 97 3.21 10.60 1.89
CA ALA A 97 2.95 9.90 3.15
C ALA A 97 3.23 10.73 4.42
N ARG A 98 3.92 11.88 4.32
CA ARG A 98 4.32 12.80 5.41
C ARG A 98 5.22 12.19 6.49
N SER A 99 4.74 11.19 7.23
CA SER A 99 5.48 10.45 8.24
C SER A 99 5.02 9.01 8.31
N ILE A 100 5.98 8.09 8.48
CA ILE A 100 5.73 6.65 8.67
C ILE A 100 6.46 6.23 9.94
N LEU A 101 5.73 5.80 10.95
CA LEU A 101 6.23 5.50 12.29
C LEU A 101 5.74 4.12 12.77
N THR A 102 6.55 3.48 13.61
CA THR A 102 6.07 2.35 14.40
C THR A 102 5.16 2.84 15.53
N PRO A 103 4.32 1.98 16.14
CA PRO A 103 3.48 2.39 17.26
C PRO A 103 4.26 3.08 18.41
N LEU A 104 5.42 2.54 18.76
CA LEU A 104 6.28 3.13 19.80
C LEU A 104 6.86 4.50 19.40
N GLN A 105 7.19 4.69 18.12
CA GLN A 105 7.64 5.99 17.62
C GLN A 105 6.49 7.00 17.59
N ALA A 106 5.29 6.56 17.23
CA ALA A 106 4.09 7.39 17.19
C ALA A 106 3.69 7.88 18.59
N GLU A 107 3.78 7.03 19.61
CA GLU A 107 3.56 7.40 21.01
C GLU A 107 4.47 8.57 21.43
N LYS A 108 5.78 8.42 21.22
CA LYS A 108 6.78 9.47 21.52
C LYS A 108 6.53 10.76 20.74
N HIS A 109 6.11 10.64 19.48
CA HIS A 109 5.77 11.80 18.63
C HIS A 109 4.58 12.58 19.20
N VAL A 110 3.58 11.89 19.76
CA VAL A 110 2.41 12.53 20.40
C VAL A 110 2.81 13.20 21.71
N GLU A 111 3.66 12.56 22.53
CA GLU A 111 4.17 13.16 23.77
C GLU A 111 4.92 14.47 23.52
N GLN A 112 5.77 14.50 22.49
CA GLN A 112 6.55 15.69 22.11
C GLN A 112 5.67 16.84 21.59
N ARG A 113 4.52 16.55 20.96
CA ARG A 113 3.58 17.57 20.48
C ARG A 113 2.73 18.18 21.59
N ARG A 114 2.64 17.54 22.76
CA ARG A 114 1.85 18.00 23.91
C ARG A 114 2.65 18.87 24.89
N ALA A 115 3.97 18.82 24.82
CA ALA A 115 4.90 19.63 25.62
C ALA A 115 5.09 21.02 24.99
#